data_AF-A0A507B547-F1
#
_entry.id   AF-A0A507B547-F1
#
_cell.length_a   1.000
_cell.length_b   1.000
_cell.length_c   1.000
_cell.angle_alpha   90.00
_cell.angle_beta   90.00
_cell.angle_gamma   90.00
#
_symmetry.space_group_name_H-M   'P 1'
#
loop_
_entity.id
_entity.type
_entity.pdbx_description
1 polymer ?
#
loop_
_entity_poly.entity_id
_entity_poly.type
_entity_poly.pdbx_seq_one_letter_code
_entity_poly.pdbx_strand_id
1 'polypeptide(L)'
;MTTKYFYLMRVVPVSATKTSMQYEVYRHKDATDEEFNEVDAFFKQVESEDKGLCNVAQRNLNAGVYVTGDLNSFNEKGVLYFQKLLKDAVVAHREEEKKPGDEIWPSRRMAAQTGIQEEIEFCKDLCNSYAKEVEW
;
A
#
# COMPACT_ATOMS: atom_id res chain seq x y z
N MET A 1 -15.83 24.82 -1.50
CA MET A 1 -14.52 24.14 -1.54
C MET A 1 -13.47 25.19 -1.33
N THR A 2 -12.64 25.03 -0.29
CA THR A 2 -11.61 26.00 0.10
C THR A 2 -10.57 26.08 -1.02
N THR A 3 -10.69 27.08 -1.90
CA THR A 3 -9.78 27.29 -3.04
C THR A 3 -8.36 27.65 -2.62
N LYS A 4 -8.13 27.80 -1.30
CA LYS A 4 -6.91 28.33 -0.71
C LYS A 4 -5.99 27.30 -0.05
N TYR A 5 -6.46 26.07 0.14
CA TYR A 5 -5.71 24.97 0.76
C TYR A 5 -5.94 23.69 -0.03
N PHE A 6 -4.86 23.05 -0.48
CA PHE A 6 -4.91 21.81 -1.22
C PHE A 6 -3.83 20.87 -0.69
N TYR A 7 -4.07 19.57 -0.68
CA TYR A 7 -3.04 18.61 -0.32
C TYR A 7 -3.08 17.38 -1.22
N LEU A 8 -1.91 16.79 -1.42
CA LEU A 8 -1.77 15.44 -1.96
C LEU A 8 -1.31 14.52 -0.85
N MET A 9 -2.02 13.40 -0.69
CA MET A 9 -1.68 12.35 0.26
C MET A 9 -1.26 11.11 -0.51
N ARG A 10 -0.12 10.53 -0.12
CA ARG A 10 0.36 9.25 -0.64
C ARG A 10 0.47 8.24 0.50
N VAL A 11 -0.10 7.07 0.26
CA VAL A 11 -0.10 5.92 1.16
C VAL A 11 0.93 4.93 0.60
N VAL A 12 2.17 4.98 1.10
CA VAL A 12 3.29 4.21 0.51
C VAL A 12 3.56 2.96 1.35
N PRO A 13 3.29 1.75 0.84
CA PRO A 13 3.53 0.52 1.59
C PRO A 13 5.03 0.32 1.82
N VAL A 14 5.40 0.03 3.06
CA VAL A 14 6.78 -0.28 3.49
C VAL A 14 6.93 -1.77 3.79
N SER A 15 5.88 -2.39 4.32
CA SER A 15 5.76 -3.85 4.54
C SER A 15 4.28 -4.23 4.63
N ALA A 16 3.97 -5.51 4.83
CA ALA A 16 2.59 -5.99 4.98
C ALA A 16 1.79 -5.31 6.12
N THR A 17 2.47 -4.80 7.15
CA THR A 17 1.83 -4.19 8.34
C THR A 17 2.28 -2.75 8.60
N LYS A 18 3.01 -2.15 7.65
CA LYS A 18 3.56 -0.79 7.83
C LYS A 18 3.48 0.00 6.53
N THR A 19 3.02 1.23 6.65
CA THR A 19 2.89 2.18 5.56
C THR A 19 3.49 3.52 5.98
N SER A 20 4.12 4.21 5.04
CA SER A 20 4.53 5.61 5.18
C SER A 20 3.45 6.50 4.58
N MET A 21 2.86 7.36 5.40
CA MET A 21 1.99 8.44 4.93
C MET A 21 2.84 9.64 4.53
N GLN A 22 2.68 10.14 3.31
CA GLN A 22 3.41 11.30 2.80
C GLN A 22 2.41 12.36 2.38
N TYR A 23 2.62 13.59 2.85
CA TYR A 23 1.71 14.71 2.61
C TYR A 23 2.47 15.84 1.94
N GLU A 24 1.88 16.36 0.88
CA GLU A 24 2.32 17.59 0.24
C GLU A 24 1.17 18.59 0.40
N VAL A 25 1.43 19.65 1.17
CA VAL A 25 0.44 20.69 1.46
C VAL A 25 0.77 21.93 0.64
N TYR A 26 -0.24 22.42 -0.07
CA TYR A 26 -0.15 23.53 -0.99
C TYR A 26 -1.04 24.67 -0.49
N ARG A 27 -0.41 25.84 -0.35
CA ARG A 27 -1.10 27.08 0.00
C ARG A 27 -1.31 27.92 -1.25
N HIS A 28 -2.52 28.42 -1.43
CA HIS A 28 -2.77 29.39 -2.50
C HIS A 28 -2.08 30.72 -2.19
N LYS A 29 -1.52 31.38 -3.22
CA LYS A 29 -0.77 32.63 -3.09
C LYS A 29 -1.53 33.77 -2.38
N ASP A 30 -2.85 33.77 -2.48
CA ASP A 30 -3.75 34.80 -1.92
C ASP A 30 -4.35 34.38 -0.56
N ALA A 31 -3.85 33.31 0.06
CA ALA A 31 -4.25 32.89 1.40
C ALA A 31 -3.42 33.65 2.45
N THR A 32 -4.08 34.19 3.49
CA THR A 32 -3.37 34.76 4.65
C THR A 32 -2.80 33.65 5.53
N ASP A 33 -1.88 34.01 6.43
CA ASP A 33 -1.30 33.03 7.37
C ASP A 33 -2.38 32.46 8.29
N GLU A 34 -3.30 33.30 8.74
CA GLU A 34 -4.43 32.92 9.59
C GLU A 34 -5.36 31.93 8.89
N GLU A 35 -5.80 32.24 7.66
CA GLU A 35 -6.64 31.34 6.85
C GLU A 35 -5.96 29.98 6.61
N PHE A 36 -4.65 29.99 6.33
CA PHE A 36 -3.91 28.76 6.10
C PHE A 36 -3.74 27.94 7.37
N ASN A 37 -3.32 28.56 8.47
CA ASN A 37 -3.01 27.88 9.72
C ASN A 37 -4.27 27.28 10.36
N GLU A 38 -5.42 27.94 10.23
CA GLU A 38 -6.71 27.39 10.70
C GLU A 38 -7.03 26.06 10.01
N VAL A 39 -6.95 26.02 8.68
CA VAL A 39 -7.25 24.82 7.89
C VAL A 39 -6.17 23.75 8.07
N ASP A 40 -4.90 24.14 8.14
CA ASP A 40 -3.76 23.24 8.38
C ASP A 40 -3.85 22.55 9.75
N ALA A 41 -4.23 23.30 10.79
CA ALA A 41 -4.43 22.73 12.13
C ALA A 41 -5.57 21.71 12.15
N PHE A 42 -6.70 22.03 11.52
CA PHE A 42 -7.82 21.11 11.38
C PHE A 42 -7.42 19.85 10.59
N PHE A 43 -6.75 20.02 9.45
CA PHE A 43 -6.25 18.92 8.63
C PHE A 43 -5.35 17.97 9.43
N LYS A 44 -4.37 18.51 10.17
CA LYS A 44 -3.45 17.73 11.00
C LYS A 44 -4.17 16.98 12.12
N GLN A 45 -5.22 17.56 12.69
CA GLN A 45 -6.04 16.89 13.69
C GLN A 45 -6.72 15.65 13.06
N VAL A 46 -7.41 15.82 11.93
CA VAL A 46 -8.11 14.72 11.24
C VAL A 46 -7.13 13.58 10.88
N GLU A 47 -5.98 13.90 10.28
CA GLU A 47 -4.99 12.89 9.91
C GLU A 47 -4.40 12.15 11.14
N SER A 48 -4.28 12.84 12.28
CA SER A 48 -3.85 12.22 13.53
C SER A 48 -4.89 11.24 14.08
N GLU A 49 -6.18 11.59 13.97
CA GLU A 49 -7.28 10.73 14.38
C GLU A 49 -7.36 9.49 13.48
N ASP A 50 -7.29 9.67 12.16
CA ASP A 50 -7.32 8.58 11.17
C ASP A 50 -6.13 7.61 11.33
N LYS A 51 -4.95 8.12 11.66
CA LYS A 51 -3.79 7.28 12.03
C LYS A 51 -4.12 6.37 13.21
N GLY A 52 -4.85 6.85 14.21
CA GLY A 52 -5.31 6.05 15.33
C GLY A 52 -6.25 4.93 14.89
N LEU A 53 -7.27 5.28 14.10
CA LEU A 53 -8.26 4.34 13.57
C LEU A 53 -7.64 3.23 12.73
N CYS A 54 -6.74 3.57 11.80
CA CYS A 54 -6.05 2.59 10.96
C CYS A 54 -5.19 1.61 11.77
N ASN A 55 -4.50 2.09 12.81
CA ASN A 55 -3.70 1.22 13.68
C ASN A 55 -4.57 0.26 14.49
N VAL A 56 -5.73 0.72 14.98
CA VAL A 56 -6.69 -0.15 15.67
C VAL A 56 -7.30 -1.17 14.71
N ALA A 57 -7.66 -0.76 13.50
CA ALA A 57 -8.14 -1.67 12.46
C ALA A 57 -7.10 -2.77 12.16
N GLN A 58 -5.83 -2.42 12.00
CA GLN A 58 -4.76 -3.41 11.79
C GLN A 58 -4.62 -4.38 12.97
N ARG A 59 -4.76 -3.92 14.21
CA ARG A 59 -4.75 -4.80 15.40
C ARG A 59 -5.90 -5.80 15.37
N ASN A 60 -7.10 -5.36 14.99
CA ASN A 60 -8.28 -6.22 14.88
C ASN A 60 -8.14 -7.25 13.75
N LEU A 61 -7.54 -6.86 12.62
CA LEU A 61 -7.18 -7.78 11.53
C LEU A 61 -6.19 -8.84 12.02
N ASN A 62 -5.12 -8.43 12.72
CA ASN A 62 -4.12 -9.35 13.26
C ASN A 62 -4.71 -10.33 14.30
N ALA A 63 -5.72 -9.89 15.06
CA ALA A 63 -6.42 -10.73 16.02
C ALA A 63 -7.43 -11.70 15.38
N GLY A 64 -7.64 -11.62 14.05
CA GLY A 64 -8.61 -12.45 13.33
C GLY A 64 -10.08 -12.13 13.64
N VAL A 65 -10.35 -11.03 14.36
CA VAL A 65 -11.71 -10.58 14.70
C VAL A 65 -12.46 -10.12 13.44
N TYR A 66 -11.71 -9.63 12.45
CA TYR A 66 -12.23 -9.23 11.15
C TYR A 66 -11.48 -9.97 10.05
N VAL A 67 -12.20 -10.75 9.24
CA VAL A 67 -11.63 -11.55 8.15
C VAL A 67 -12.06 -11.02 6.78
N THR A 68 -13.32 -10.63 6.63
CA THR A 68 -13.89 -10.13 5.38
C THR A 68 -15.21 -9.40 5.64
N GLY A 69 -15.62 -8.51 4.73
CA GLY A 69 -16.85 -7.73 4.78
C GLY A 69 -16.60 -6.26 4.53
N ASP A 70 -17.67 -5.47 4.69
CA ASP A 70 -17.64 -4.02 4.83
C ASP A 70 -17.83 -3.64 6.31
N LEU A 71 -17.17 -2.56 6.74
CA LEU A 71 -17.38 -1.97 8.06
C LEU A 71 -18.61 -1.03 8.02
N ASN A 72 -18.93 -0.47 6.85
CA ASN A 72 -20.13 0.34 6.63
C ASN A 72 -20.62 0.28 5.17
N SER A 73 -21.66 -0.53 4.93
CA SER A 73 -22.24 -0.78 3.61
C SER A 73 -22.75 0.46 2.86
N PHE A 74 -23.12 1.52 3.58
CA PHE A 74 -23.64 2.73 2.95
C PHE A 74 -22.52 3.64 2.46
N ASN A 75 -21.48 3.84 3.29
CA ASN A 75 -20.41 4.81 3.05
C ASN A 75 -19.20 4.23 2.31
N GLU A 76 -19.03 2.91 2.27
CA GLU A 76 -17.79 2.29 1.78
C GLU A 76 -17.85 1.81 0.32
N LYS A 77 -18.89 2.16 -0.45
CA LYS A 77 -19.03 1.72 -1.84
C LYS A 77 -17.79 2.02 -2.70
N GLY A 78 -17.18 3.19 -2.52
CA GLY A 78 -15.93 3.55 -3.22
C GLY A 78 -14.73 2.71 -2.77
N VAL A 79 -14.60 2.45 -1.46
CA VAL A 79 -13.53 1.62 -0.88
C VAL A 79 -13.66 0.18 -1.39
N LEU A 80 -14.87 -0.38 -1.36
CA LEU A 80 -15.15 -1.73 -1.86
C LEU A 80 -14.85 -1.85 -3.36
N TYR A 81 -15.18 -0.84 -4.16
CA TYR A 81 -14.86 -0.83 -5.57
C TYR A 81 -13.34 -0.82 -5.79
N PHE A 82 -12.59 0.01 -5.05
CA PHE A 82 -11.14 0.04 -5.12
C PHE A 82 -10.50 -1.29 -4.69
N GLN A 83 -10.98 -1.91 -3.61
CA GLN A 83 -10.54 -3.24 -3.18
C GLN A 83 -10.79 -4.30 -4.26
N LYS A 84 -11.94 -4.23 -4.94
CA LYS A 84 -12.23 -5.12 -6.08
C LYS A 84 -11.20 -4.93 -7.20
N LEU A 85 -10.89 -3.70 -7.58
CA LEU A 85 -9.90 -3.43 -8.63
C LEU A 85 -8.52 -3.99 -8.27
N LEU A 86 -8.09 -3.84 -7.01
CA LEU A 86 -6.83 -4.41 -6.53
C LEU A 86 -6.85 -5.94 -6.60
N LYS A 87 -7.93 -6.58 -6.15
CA LYS A 87 -8.09 -8.04 -6.23
C LYS A 87 -8.00 -8.51 -7.67
N ASP A 88 -8.73 -7.88 -8.58
CA ASP A 88 -8.76 -8.24 -9.99
C ASP A 88 -7.36 -8.10 -10.61
N ALA A 89 -6.63 -7.03 -10.29
CA ALA A 89 -5.26 -6.82 -10.75
C ALA A 89 -4.27 -7.87 -10.23
N VAL A 90 -4.32 -8.21 -8.93
CA VAL A 90 -3.45 -9.23 -8.33
C VAL A 90 -3.75 -10.62 -8.90
N VAL A 91 -5.03 -10.97 -9.06
CA VAL A 91 -5.43 -12.25 -9.66
C VAL A 91 -4.97 -12.33 -11.12
N ALA A 92 -5.20 -11.27 -11.91
CA ALA A 92 -4.76 -11.23 -13.30
C ALA A 92 -3.23 -11.37 -13.41
N HIS A 93 -2.47 -10.65 -12.58
CA HIS A 93 -1.01 -10.78 -12.54
C HIS A 93 -0.58 -12.22 -12.23
N ARG A 94 -1.21 -12.87 -11.24
CA ARG A 94 -0.89 -14.25 -10.88
C ARG A 94 -1.21 -15.25 -12.01
N GLU A 95 -2.27 -15.03 -12.76
CA GLU A 95 -2.57 -15.86 -13.94
C GLU A 95 -1.54 -15.67 -15.05
N GLU A 96 -0.95 -14.48 -15.21
CA GLU A 96 0.18 -14.28 -16.13
C GLU A 96 1.44 -15.02 -15.69
N GLU A 97 1.76 -15.05 -14.39
CA GLU A 97 2.91 -15.82 -13.85
C GLU A 97 2.76 -17.33 -14.02
N LYS A 98 1.53 -17.86 -13.94
CA LYS A 98 1.26 -19.29 -14.10
C LYS A 98 1.52 -19.80 -15.51
N LYS A 99 1.40 -18.96 -16.54
CA LYS A 99 1.61 -19.36 -17.94
C LYS A 99 3.06 -19.83 -18.21
N PRO A 100 4.11 -19.05 -17.87
CA PRO A 100 5.49 -19.51 -17.94
C PRO A 100 5.89 -20.39 -16.75
N GLY A 101 5.15 -20.35 -15.64
CA GLY A 101 5.51 -21.06 -14.40
C GLY A 101 6.62 -20.36 -13.60
N ASP A 102 6.87 -19.08 -13.88
CA ASP A 102 7.89 -18.24 -13.24
C ASP A 102 7.25 -16.93 -12.77
N GLU A 103 7.78 -16.36 -11.69
CA GLU A 103 7.33 -15.06 -11.16
C GLU A 103 7.71 -13.89 -12.07
N ILE A 104 6.82 -12.90 -12.18
CA ILE A 104 7.03 -11.69 -12.97
C ILE A 104 7.50 -10.58 -12.05
N TRP A 105 8.79 -10.21 -12.18
CA TRP A 105 9.40 -9.14 -11.39
C TRP A 105 9.68 -7.91 -12.26
N PRO A 106 8.86 -6.84 -12.19
CA PRO A 106 9.02 -5.67 -13.06
C PRO A 106 10.37 -4.97 -12.90
N SER A 107 10.98 -5.05 -11.71
CA SER A 107 12.28 -4.46 -11.38
C SER A 107 13.47 -5.39 -11.68
N ARG A 108 13.23 -6.66 -12.03
CA ARG A 108 14.31 -7.61 -12.33
C ARG A 108 14.95 -7.21 -13.65
N ARG A 109 16.24 -6.88 -13.59
CA ARG A 109 17.01 -6.66 -14.82
C ARG A 109 17.01 -7.96 -15.61
N MET A 110 16.46 -7.93 -16.82
CA MET A 110 16.68 -8.96 -17.83
C MET A 110 18.11 -8.83 -18.33
N ALA A 111 19.11 -9.11 -17.49
CA ALA A 111 20.46 -9.30 -17.99
C ALA A 111 20.39 -10.35 -19.11
N ALA A 112 21.15 -10.16 -20.18
CA ALA A 112 21.23 -11.13 -21.26
C ALA A 112 21.44 -12.50 -20.63
N GLN A 113 20.46 -13.41 -20.78
CA GLN A 113 20.38 -14.68 -20.07
C GLN A 113 21.61 -15.59 -20.29
N THR A 114 22.49 -15.20 -21.20
CA THR A 114 23.75 -15.87 -21.49
C THR A 114 24.80 -15.58 -20.43
N GLY A 115 25.10 -16.57 -19.60
CA GLY A 115 26.31 -16.61 -18.77
C GLY A 115 26.12 -16.33 -17.28
N ILE A 116 24.89 -16.15 -16.79
CA ILE A 116 24.60 -15.97 -15.35
C ILE A 116 23.56 -16.95 -14.80
N GLN A 117 23.35 -18.07 -15.50
CA GLN A 117 22.28 -19.02 -15.19
C GLN A 117 22.52 -19.71 -13.83
N GLU A 118 23.79 -20.01 -13.51
CA GLU A 118 24.18 -20.65 -12.25
C GLU A 118 23.89 -19.75 -11.04
N GLU A 119 24.18 -18.44 -11.13
CA GLU A 119 23.88 -17.48 -10.08
C GLU A 119 22.36 -17.29 -9.91
N ILE A 120 21.61 -17.31 -11.01
CA ILE A 120 20.14 -17.25 -10.96
C ILE A 120 19.58 -18.49 -10.24
N GLU A 121 20.07 -19.69 -10.56
CA GLU A 121 19.65 -20.94 -9.92
C GLU A 121 20.04 -20.96 -8.44
N PHE A 122 21.28 -20.58 -8.11
CA PHE A 122 21.73 -20.44 -6.72
C PHE A 122 20.85 -19.48 -5.91
N CYS A 123 20.49 -18.31 -6.46
CA CYS A 123 19.60 -17.36 -5.79
C CYS A 123 18.18 -17.91 -5.63
N LYS A 124 17.65 -18.60 -6.65
CA LYS A 124 16.32 -19.25 -6.59
C LYS A 124 16.27 -20.28 -5.46
N ASP A 125 17.31 -21.12 -5.34
CA ASP A 125 17.40 -22.14 -4.29
C ASP A 125 17.49 -21.52 -2.88
N LEU A 126 18.30 -20.47 -2.71
CA LEU A 126 18.38 -19.72 -1.46
C LEU A 126 17.02 -19.12 -1.07
N CYS A 127 16.30 -18.47 -2.00
CA CYS A 127 14.99 -17.88 -1.71
C CYS A 127 13.94 -18.96 -1.38
N ASN A 128 13.95 -20.10 -2.06
CA ASN A 128 13.07 -21.23 -1.77
C ASN A 128 13.36 -21.88 -0.40
N SER A 129 14.60 -21.78 0.10
CA SER A 129 14.96 -22.32 1.41
C SER A 129 14.32 -21.57 2.59
N TYR A 130 13.96 -20.28 2.43
CA TYR A 130 13.24 -19.51 3.44
C TYR A 130 11.75 -19.88 3.57
N ALA A 131 11.19 -20.60 2.60
CA ALA A 131 9.81 -21.12 2.68
C ALA A 131 9.71 -22.40 3.52
N LYS A 132 10.84 -23.01 3.88
CA LYS A 132 10.90 -24.02 4.94
C LYS A 132 11.25 -23.28 6.21
N GLU A 133 10.32 -23.21 7.16
CA GLU A 133 10.66 -22.84 8.54
C GLU A 133 11.90 -23.62 8.94
N VAL A 134 13.00 -22.89 9.15
CA VAL A 134 14.16 -23.44 9.82
C VAL A 134 13.75 -23.51 11.28
N GLU A 135 13.21 -24.67 11.70
CA GLU A 135 13.08 -24.97 13.13
C GLU A 135 14.47 -24.88 13.75
N TRP A 136 14.65 -23.90 14.62
CA TRP A 136 15.69 -23.87 15.64
C TRP A 136 15.01 -23.78 17.00
#